data_AF-A0A3S0RF12-F1
#
_entry.id   AF-A0A3S0RF12-F1
#
_cell.length_a   1.000
_cell.length_b   1.000
_cell.length_c   1.000
_cell.angle_alpha   90.00
_cell.angle_beta   90.00
_cell.angle_gamma   90.00
#
_symmetry.space_group_name_H-M   'P 1'
#
loop_
_entity.id
_entity.type
_entity.pdbx_description
1 polymer ?
#
loop_
_entity_poly.entity_id
_entity_poly.type
_entity_poly.pdbx_seq_one_letter_code
_entity_poly.pdbx_strand_id
1 'polypeptide(L)'
;MSIRTEAHMRLLGVSAFALAASFCATAAAAETAPAVAAEQRAEPAPKTDIAEGSDIVVTATKANELAPVTASLKTTQPQAIVSRSFIEDSLPATVDFNQIALITPSVSNFGGNNGIGLSESKAQLRGFQDGEYNVTYDGVPFGDTNDPTHHSTTFFPSNTIETLIVDRGPGNASNLGQATFGGTFNLFSRATRDDFGGQIVGSYGSFNTYLARGLLQTGTFANGAQAVFSGQYVHSDGRTSYSKYQNYNLFGKVVVPVGPDVKLTFIATYNKNRFNQADSDGSTLYQQSLYGKYYGLNNDPKSSQYYGYNHTDKTTDFEIIKLEANLAPGAVFENRTYTYYYDNETLSANDVTTVPGTVYNTIASDGKTKIVGDIPGYTKTNK
;
A
#
# COMPACT_ATOMS: atom_id res chain seq x y z
N MET A 1 3.12 2.26 -44.47
CA MET A 1 4.54 2.18 -44.09
C MET A 1 5.05 3.60 -43.87
N SER A 2 5.03 4.06 -42.63
CA SER A 2 5.66 5.29 -42.16
C SER A 2 5.87 5.09 -40.66
N ILE A 3 7.12 4.85 -40.28
CA ILE A 3 7.55 4.60 -38.91
C ILE A 3 7.91 5.98 -38.33
N ARG A 4 7.12 6.46 -37.39
CA ARG A 4 7.50 7.57 -36.51
C ARG A 4 7.87 7.00 -35.15
N THR A 5 9.17 6.89 -34.92
CA THR A 5 9.77 6.68 -33.61
C THR A 5 9.82 8.03 -32.89
N GLU A 6 8.95 8.22 -31.88
CA GLU A 6 9.15 9.26 -30.88
C GLU A 6 9.68 8.61 -29.60
N ALA A 7 10.93 8.92 -29.29
CA ALA A 7 11.56 8.60 -28.03
C ALA A 7 11.15 9.65 -27.00
N HIS A 8 10.22 9.31 -26.10
CA HIS A 8 9.93 10.14 -24.93
C HIS A 8 10.87 9.77 -23.79
N MET A 9 11.96 10.54 -23.67
CA MET A 9 12.76 10.64 -22.46
C MET A 9 11.93 11.42 -21.43
N ARG A 10 11.28 10.71 -20.49
CA ARG A 10 10.55 11.35 -19.38
C ARG A 10 11.48 11.59 -18.20
N LEU A 11 11.53 12.86 -17.81
CA LEU A 11 12.30 13.47 -16.75
C LEU A 11 11.83 12.94 -15.38
N LEU A 12 12.77 12.44 -14.56
CA LEU A 12 12.56 12.25 -13.12
C LEU A 12 12.35 13.63 -12.48
N GLY A 13 11.10 13.95 -12.13
CA GLY A 13 10.76 15.12 -11.35
C GLY A 13 11.15 14.91 -9.90
N VAL A 14 12.36 15.33 -9.52
CA VAL A 14 12.72 15.49 -8.11
C VAL A 14 12.05 16.77 -7.61
N SER A 15 10.95 16.62 -6.89
CA SER A 15 10.24 17.71 -6.23
C SER A 15 11.08 18.22 -5.04
N ALA A 16 11.89 19.26 -5.27
CA ALA A 16 12.59 19.99 -4.22
C ALA A 16 11.61 20.93 -3.50
N PHE A 17 11.15 20.56 -2.30
CA PHE A 17 10.37 21.46 -1.46
C PHE A 17 11.30 22.23 -0.51
N ALA A 18 11.35 23.55 -0.71
CA ALA A 18 11.95 24.50 0.21
C ALA A 18 10.91 24.89 1.28
N LEU A 19 11.21 24.69 2.56
CA LEU A 19 10.38 25.15 3.68
C LEU A 19 11.06 26.35 4.36
N ALA A 20 10.46 27.52 4.23
CA ALA A 20 10.82 28.71 5.00
C ALA A 20 9.99 28.75 6.29
N ALA A 21 10.61 28.44 7.43
CA ALA A 21 9.99 28.64 8.75
C ALA A 21 10.42 29.99 9.32
N SER A 22 9.46 30.89 9.55
CA SER A 22 9.66 32.15 10.25
C SER A 22 8.92 32.07 11.58
N PHE A 23 9.66 31.96 12.68
CA PHE A 23 9.13 32.08 14.05
C PHE A 23 9.60 33.40 14.65
N CYS A 24 8.68 34.35 14.81
CA CYS A 24 8.90 35.54 15.65
C CYS A 24 8.74 35.15 17.12
N ALA A 25 9.80 35.37 17.90
CA ALA A 25 9.78 35.28 19.35
C ALA A 25 9.30 36.61 19.95
N THR A 26 8.41 36.55 20.93
CA THR A 26 8.24 37.62 21.92
C THR A 26 8.36 37.02 23.31
N ALA A 27 9.42 37.40 24.01
CA ALA A 27 9.68 37.08 25.40
C ALA A 27 8.96 38.07 26.33
N ALA A 28 8.44 37.58 27.45
CA ALA A 28 8.21 38.38 28.65
C ALA A 28 8.50 37.53 29.90
N ALA A 29 9.47 37.99 30.68
CA ALA A 29 9.85 37.55 32.02
C ALA A 29 8.85 38.16 33.06
N ALA A 30 8.74 37.84 34.35
CA ALA A 30 9.41 36.95 35.30
C ALA A 30 8.52 36.79 36.57
N GLU A 31 8.80 35.72 37.34
CA GLU A 31 8.78 35.55 38.81
C GLU A 31 7.50 35.77 39.66
N THR A 32 7.10 34.72 40.39
CA THR A 32 7.35 34.57 41.85
C THR A 32 6.97 33.15 42.32
N ALA A 33 7.82 32.55 43.16
CA ALA A 33 7.59 31.34 43.96
C ALA A 33 7.90 31.70 45.44
N PRO A 34 7.66 30.86 46.48
CA PRO A 34 7.18 29.47 46.46
C PRO A 34 6.10 29.13 47.53
N ALA A 35 5.53 27.93 47.46
CA ALA A 35 5.02 27.21 48.64
C ALA A 35 5.23 25.71 48.43
N VAL A 36 5.92 25.10 49.40
CA VAL A 36 6.40 23.72 49.38
C VAL A 36 5.27 22.79 49.85
N ALA A 37 4.83 21.87 49.00
CA ALA A 37 4.06 20.70 49.39
C ALA A 37 4.78 19.47 48.82
N ALA A 38 5.02 18.49 49.69
CA ALA A 38 5.70 17.24 49.33
C ALA A 38 4.82 16.42 48.39
N GLU A 39 5.16 16.40 47.10
CA GLU A 39 4.57 15.48 46.13
C GLU A 39 5.37 14.17 46.10
N GLN A 40 4.68 13.08 46.45
CA GLN A 40 5.13 11.72 46.17
C GLN A 40 5.47 11.62 44.69
N ARG A 41 6.69 11.16 44.39
CA ARG A 41 7.12 10.82 43.04
C ARG A 41 6.22 9.68 42.52
N ALA A 42 5.14 10.04 41.85
CA ALA A 42 4.39 9.11 41.03
C ALA A 42 5.32 8.68 39.89
N GLU A 43 5.54 7.37 39.76
CA GLU A 43 6.12 6.83 38.53
C GLU A 43 5.26 7.26 37.34
N PRO A 44 5.87 7.69 36.22
CA PRO A 44 5.10 8.07 35.06
C PRO A 44 4.26 6.88 34.58
N ALA A 45 2.94 7.10 34.46
CA ALA A 45 2.02 6.12 33.95
C ALA A 45 2.51 5.61 32.57
N PRO A 46 2.50 4.28 32.32
CA PRO A 46 3.01 3.73 31.08
C PRO A 46 2.10 4.12 29.92
N LYS A 47 2.63 4.93 28.99
CA LYS A 47 2.01 5.44 27.73
C LYS A 47 0.81 4.60 27.29
N THR A 48 -0.38 5.20 27.32
CA THR A 48 -1.66 4.48 27.27
C THR A 48 -2.44 4.61 25.98
N ASP A 49 -2.02 5.44 25.03
CA ASP A 49 -2.81 5.66 23.82
C ASP A 49 -2.05 5.20 22.58
N ILE A 50 -2.71 4.35 21.79
CA ILE A 50 -2.33 4.09 20.39
C ILE A 50 -2.74 5.34 19.59
N ALA A 51 -2.14 6.49 19.91
CA ALA A 51 -2.14 7.64 19.02
C ALA A 51 -1.15 7.32 17.89
N GLU A 52 -1.46 7.73 16.67
CA GLU A 52 -0.51 7.66 15.56
C GLU A 52 0.83 8.27 16.02
N GLY A 53 1.94 7.54 15.90
CA GLY A 53 3.26 7.94 16.44
C GLY A 53 3.63 7.40 17.83
N SER A 54 2.74 6.67 18.50
CA SER A 54 3.12 5.88 19.68
C SER A 54 4.00 4.68 19.27
N ASP A 55 4.99 4.36 20.10
CA ASP A 55 5.62 3.03 20.08
C ASP A 55 4.48 2.02 20.22
N ILE A 56 4.24 1.21 19.19
CA ILE A 56 3.29 0.11 19.29
C ILE A 56 3.92 -0.90 20.26
N VAL A 57 3.65 -0.71 21.55
CA VAL A 57 4.08 -1.65 22.59
C VAL A 57 3.15 -2.86 22.50
N VAL A 58 3.46 -3.79 21.59
CA VAL A 58 2.97 -5.16 21.73
C VAL A 58 3.56 -5.66 23.04
N THR A 59 2.73 -5.68 24.10
CA THR A 59 3.18 -6.19 25.40
C THR A 59 3.43 -7.68 25.21
N ALA A 60 4.69 -8.05 25.03
CA ALA A 60 5.08 -9.40 24.65
C ALA A 60 4.91 -10.34 25.86
N THR A 61 3.97 -11.27 25.74
CA THR A 61 4.09 -12.57 26.40
C THR A 61 4.69 -13.54 25.37
N LYS A 62 5.33 -14.64 25.79
CA LYS A 62 5.82 -15.68 24.84
C LYS A 62 4.73 -16.17 23.87
N ALA A 63 3.47 -16.11 24.27
CA ALA A 63 2.33 -16.44 23.41
C ALA A 63 2.14 -15.41 22.28
N ASN A 64 2.40 -14.12 22.53
CA ASN A 64 2.30 -13.05 21.55
C ASN A 64 3.43 -13.08 20.51
N GLU A 65 4.60 -13.64 20.83
CA GLU A 65 5.73 -13.77 19.88
C GLU A 65 5.46 -14.84 18.80
N LEU A 66 4.68 -15.87 19.13
CA LEU A 66 4.36 -16.99 18.24
C LEU A 66 3.01 -16.84 17.54
N ALA A 67 2.12 -15.99 18.06
CA ALA A 67 0.78 -15.83 17.52
C ALA A 67 0.80 -15.13 16.16
N PRO A 68 0.09 -15.66 15.15
CA PRO A 68 -0.07 -14.99 13.84
C PRO A 68 -0.66 -13.58 13.94
N VAL A 69 -1.54 -13.38 14.92
CA VAL A 69 -2.24 -12.14 15.18
C VAL A 69 -2.31 -11.94 16.69
N THR A 70 -1.98 -10.73 17.14
CA THR A 70 -2.10 -10.32 18.54
C THR A 70 -3.11 -9.19 18.70
N ALA A 71 -3.43 -8.82 19.93
CA ALA A 71 -4.26 -7.66 20.23
C ALA A 71 -3.64 -6.89 21.39
N SER A 72 -3.80 -5.57 21.40
CA SER A 72 -3.44 -4.75 22.55
C SER A 72 -4.36 -5.05 23.74
N LEU A 73 -3.79 -5.24 24.93
CA LEU A 73 -4.58 -5.39 26.18
C LEU A 73 -5.18 -4.07 26.69
N LYS A 74 -4.79 -2.95 26.07
CA LYS A 74 -5.24 -1.59 26.44
C LYS A 74 -6.24 -1.00 25.45
N THR A 75 -6.56 -1.71 24.37
CA THR A 75 -7.51 -1.22 23.37
C THR A 75 -8.93 -1.21 23.92
N THR A 76 -9.71 -0.19 23.55
CA THR A 76 -11.14 -0.09 23.86
C THR A 76 -12.02 -0.60 22.70
N GLN A 77 -11.40 -0.96 21.57
CA GLN A 77 -12.07 -1.53 20.39
C GLN A 77 -11.35 -2.79 19.89
N PRO A 78 -12.05 -3.75 19.26
CA PRO A 78 -11.43 -4.98 18.79
C PRO A 78 -10.32 -4.69 17.76
N GLN A 79 -9.09 -5.09 18.10
CA GLN A 79 -7.90 -4.83 17.31
C GLN A 79 -7.18 -6.13 16.97
N ALA A 80 -6.53 -6.18 15.81
CA ALA A 80 -5.65 -7.25 15.38
C ALA A 80 -4.33 -6.65 14.88
N ILE A 81 -3.20 -7.14 15.39
CA ILE A 81 -1.86 -6.67 15.04
C ILE A 81 -1.11 -7.81 14.37
N VAL A 82 -0.64 -7.57 13.14
CA VAL A 82 0.22 -8.47 12.37
C VAL A 82 1.65 -7.92 12.38
N SER A 83 2.57 -8.69 12.97
CA SER A 83 3.96 -8.28 13.18
C SER A 83 4.83 -8.45 11.93
N ARG A 84 5.97 -7.76 11.92
CA ARG A 84 6.95 -7.86 10.84
C ARG A 84 7.45 -9.28 10.62
N SER A 85 7.79 -9.99 11.69
CA SER A 85 8.26 -11.38 11.61
C SER A 85 7.21 -12.27 10.95
N PHE A 86 5.93 -12.13 11.32
CA PHE A 86 4.89 -12.92 10.69
C PHE A 86 4.71 -12.60 9.20
N ILE A 87 4.71 -11.31 8.82
CA ILE A 87 4.64 -10.88 7.42
C ILE A 87 5.82 -11.44 6.61
N GLU A 88 7.00 -11.54 7.22
CA GLU A 88 8.22 -11.98 6.55
C GLU A 88 8.35 -13.50 6.46
N ASP A 89 8.06 -14.19 7.56
CA ASP A 89 8.40 -15.60 7.74
C ASP A 89 7.24 -16.53 7.38
N SER A 90 6.00 -16.05 7.42
CA SER A 90 4.79 -16.88 7.30
C SER A 90 3.91 -16.56 6.09
N LEU A 91 3.98 -15.34 5.54
CA LEU A 91 3.20 -14.95 4.38
C LEU A 91 4.00 -15.08 3.07
N PRO A 92 3.35 -15.37 1.93
CA PRO A 92 4.02 -15.32 0.63
C PRO A 92 4.72 -13.97 0.39
N ALA A 93 5.95 -13.99 -0.15
CA ALA A 93 6.72 -12.76 -0.36
C ALA A 93 6.03 -11.75 -1.31
N THR A 94 5.08 -12.21 -2.14
CA THR A 94 4.30 -11.39 -3.07
C THR A 94 3.11 -10.68 -2.43
N VAL A 95 2.79 -10.94 -1.15
CA VAL A 95 1.58 -10.38 -0.52
C VAL A 95 1.58 -8.85 -0.51
N ASP A 96 0.38 -8.29 -0.67
CA ASP A 96 0.05 -6.88 -0.46
C ASP A 96 -0.64 -6.67 0.89
N PHE A 97 -1.03 -5.43 1.20
CA PHE A 97 -1.68 -5.09 2.46
C PHE A 97 -3.05 -5.77 2.66
N ASN A 98 -3.82 -6.04 1.61
CA ASN A 98 -5.10 -6.75 1.71
C ASN A 98 -4.87 -8.23 2.07
N GLN A 99 -3.84 -8.85 1.50
CA GLN A 99 -3.46 -10.23 1.82
C GLN A 99 -2.85 -10.37 3.23
N ILE A 100 -2.15 -9.35 3.72
CA ILE A 100 -1.73 -9.28 5.13
C ILE A 100 -2.95 -9.13 6.04
N ALA A 101 -3.91 -8.27 5.71
CA ALA A 101 -5.12 -8.09 6.51
C ALA A 101 -6.00 -9.37 6.55
N LEU A 102 -5.97 -10.20 5.50
CA LEU A 102 -6.79 -11.42 5.37
C LEU A 102 -6.55 -12.45 6.49
N ILE A 103 -5.37 -12.47 7.13
CA ILE A 103 -5.14 -13.36 8.28
C ILE A 103 -5.80 -12.88 9.57
N THR A 104 -6.31 -11.64 9.60
CA THR A 104 -6.95 -11.07 10.78
C THR A 104 -8.45 -11.42 10.81
N PRO A 105 -9.06 -11.55 12.01
CA PRO A 105 -10.48 -11.83 12.13
C PRO A 105 -11.35 -10.74 11.47
N SER A 106 -12.48 -11.14 10.89
CA SER A 106 -13.45 -10.22 10.27
C SER A 106 -12.97 -9.50 9.00
N VAL A 107 -11.81 -9.87 8.47
CA VAL A 107 -11.40 -9.50 7.11
C VAL A 107 -11.68 -10.65 6.17
N SER A 108 -12.37 -10.37 5.07
CA SER A 108 -12.49 -11.26 3.93
C SER A 108 -11.99 -10.55 2.68
N ASN A 109 -11.68 -11.30 1.63
CA ASN A 109 -11.18 -10.73 0.39
C ASN A 109 -11.80 -11.46 -0.80
N PHE A 110 -12.07 -10.74 -1.88
CA PHE A 110 -12.51 -11.27 -3.16
C PHE A 110 -11.66 -10.69 -4.31
N GLY A 111 -11.62 -11.40 -5.44
CA GLY A 111 -10.67 -11.13 -6.52
C GLY A 111 -9.38 -11.95 -6.34
N GLY A 112 -8.24 -11.41 -6.77
CA GLY A 112 -6.98 -12.15 -6.69
C GLY A 112 -6.88 -13.31 -7.69
N ASN A 113 -7.52 -13.19 -8.86
CA ASN A 113 -7.63 -14.23 -9.88
C ASN A 113 -6.27 -14.82 -10.30
N ASN A 114 -5.23 -13.99 -10.25
CA ASN A 114 -3.89 -14.35 -10.69
C ASN A 114 -2.99 -14.92 -9.57
N GLY A 115 -3.50 -15.00 -8.33
CA GLY A 115 -2.76 -15.45 -7.15
C GLY A 115 -2.55 -14.35 -6.11
N ILE A 116 -2.00 -14.75 -4.96
CA ILE A 116 -1.85 -13.90 -3.77
C ILE A 116 -0.87 -12.75 -4.08
N GLY A 117 -1.39 -11.52 -4.10
CA GLY A 117 -0.62 -10.30 -4.37
C GLY A 117 -0.15 -10.13 -5.82
N LEU A 118 -0.73 -10.88 -6.76
CA LEU A 118 -0.36 -10.85 -8.20
C LEU A 118 -1.50 -10.33 -9.10
N SER A 119 -2.61 -9.91 -8.51
CA SER A 119 -3.75 -9.26 -9.16
C SER A 119 -4.57 -8.56 -8.10
N GLU A 120 -5.32 -7.52 -8.50
CA GLU A 120 -6.13 -6.74 -7.59
C GLU A 120 -7.13 -7.59 -6.80
N SER A 121 -7.28 -7.23 -5.53
CA SER A 121 -8.15 -7.87 -4.57
C SER A 121 -8.82 -6.82 -3.71
N LYS A 122 -10.07 -7.06 -3.33
CA LYS A 122 -10.89 -6.12 -2.56
C LYS A 122 -11.22 -6.75 -1.22
N ALA A 123 -10.66 -6.18 -0.17
CA ALA A 123 -10.97 -6.59 1.19
C ALA A 123 -12.36 -6.07 1.61
N GLN A 124 -13.00 -6.82 2.49
CA GLN A 124 -14.17 -6.40 3.25
C GLN A 124 -13.83 -6.51 4.73
N LEU A 125 -14.27 -5.52 5.50
CA LEU A 125 -14.04 -5.47 6.94
C LEU A 125 -15.39 -5.48 7.66
N ARG A 126 -15.66 -6.56 8.40
CA ARG A 126 -16.95 -6.78 9.11
C ARG A 126 -18.18 -6.73 8.18
N GLY A 127 -18.00 -7.03 6.90
CA GLY A 127 -19.05 -6.97 5.88
C GLY A 127 -19.21 -5.60 5.21
N PHE A 128 -18.43 -4.60 5.61
CA PHE A 128 -18.30 -3.33 4.88
C PHE A 128 -17.32 -3.51 3.72
N GLN A 129 -17.67 -2.98 2.56
CA GLN A 129 -16.84 -3.08 1.35
C GLN A 129 -15.72 -2.05 1.35
N ASP A 130 -14.75 -2.22 0.45
CA ASP A 130 -13.72 -1.21 0.20
C ASP A 130 -14.37 0.16 -0.11
N GLY A 131 -13.84 1.23 0.50
CA GLY A 131 -14.47 2.56 0.53
C GLY A 131 -15.41 2.82 1.72
N GLU A 132 -15.76 1.80 2.52
CA GLU A 132 -16.55 1.94 3.76
C GLU A 132 -15.71 1.69 5.04
N TYR A 133 -14.40 1.49 4.87
CA TYR A 133 -13.40 1.46 5.92
C TYR A 133 -12.17 2.25 5.45
N ASN A 134 -11.30 2.61 6.39
CA ASN A 134 -10.15 3.45 6.09
C ASN A 134 -8.89 2.61 5.91
N VAL A 135 -7.96 3.04 5.06
CA VAL A 135 -6.60 2.50 5.04
C VAL A 135 -5.63 3.65 5.19
N THR A 136 -4.72 3.55 6.15
CA THR A 136 -3.69 4.56 6.39
C THR A 136 -2.30 3.97 6.19
N TYR A 137 -1.36 4.80 5.76
CA TYR A 137 0.07 4.50 5.76
C TYR A 137 0.81 5.53 6.62
N ASP A 138 1.39 5.09 7.72
CA ASP A 138 1.94 5.93 8.80
C ASP A 138 0.99 7.05 9.28
N GLY A 139 -0.31 6.74 9.32
CA GLY A 139 -1.38 7.66 9.74
C GLY A 139 -1.93 8.56 8.63
N VAL A 140 -1.42 8.46 7.40
CA VAL A 140 -1.98 9.19 6.26
C VAL A 140 -3.01 8.32 5.55
N PRO A 141 -4.31 8.70 5.53
CA PRO A 141 -5.31 7.99 4.74
C PRO A 141 -5.05 8.19 3.24
N PHE A 142 -5.29 7.15 2.45
CA PHE A 142 -5.20 7.22 0.98
C PHE A 142 -6.44 6.58 0.34
N GLY A 143 -6.55 6.69 -0.98
CA GLY A 143 -7.65 6.12 -1.75
C GLY A 143 -7.43 6.34 -3.25
N ASP A 144 -8.38 5.88 -4.06
CA ASP A 144 -8.47 6.21 -5.48
C ASP A 144 -8.93 7.66 -5.65
N THR A 145 -8.51 8.31 -6.74
CA THR A 145 -9.00 9.63 -7.14
C THR A 145 -10.49 9.58 -7.48
N ASN A 146 -10.99 8.43 -7.94
CA ASN A 146 -12.39 8.28 -8.37
C ASN A 146 -13.38 8.07 -7.22
N ASP A 147 -12.96 7.37 -6.17
CA ASP A 147 -13.77 6.99 -5.02
C ASP A 147 -12.84 6.56 -3.85
N PRO A 148 -13.32 6.44 -2.61
CA PRO A 148 -12.46 6.11 -1.47
C PRO A 148 -11.97 4.64 -1.45
N THR A 149 -12.00 3.91 -2.57
CA THR A 149 -11.51 2.53 -2.64
C THR A 149 -9.99 2.46 -2.82
N HIS A 150 -9.39 1.28 -2.70
CA HIS A 150 -7.93 1.10 -2.71
C HIS A 150 -7.47 0.07 -3.75
N HIS A 151 -6.31 0.32 -4.38
CA HIS A 151 -5.67 -0.62 -5.31
C HIS A 151 -4.59 -1.45 -4.59
N SER A 152 -5.00 -2.63 -4.11
CA SER A 152 -4.20 -3.58 -3.33
C SER A 152 -2.81 -3.88 -3.90
N THR A 153 -2.68 -4.12 -5.21
CA THR A 153 -1.38 -4.50 -5.79
C THR A 153 -0.56 -3.33 -6.29
N THR A 154 -1.13 -2.13 -6.22
CA THR A 154 -0.53 -0.90 -6.73
C THR A 154 0.13 -0.09 -5.61
N PHE A 155 -0.41 -0.17 -4.39
CA PHE A 155 0.13 0.51 -3.22
C PHE A 155 0.68 -0.50 -2.20
N PHE A 156 1.81 -0.15 -1.58
CA PHE A 156 2.44 -0.82 -0.44
C PHE A 156 2.54 -2.36 -0.52
N PRO A 157 3.49 -2.89 -1.31
CA PRO A 157 3.88 -4.29 -1.20
C PRO A 157 4.40 -4.60 0.21
N SER A 158 4.34 -5.88 0.61
CA SER A 158 4.73 -6.31 1.95
C SER A 158 6.14 -5.89 2.39
N ASN A 159 7.08 -5.60 1.49
CA ASN A 159 8.44 -5.17 1.84
C ASN A 159 8.47 -3.77 2.49
N THR A 160 7.44 -2.95 2.27
CA THR A 160 7.38 -1.59 2.82
C THR A 160 6.67 -1.53 4.18
N ILE A 161 6.03 -2.61 4.62
CA ILE A 161 5.18 -2.64 5.82
C ILE A 161 5.94 -3.27 6.99
N GLU A 162 6.15 -2.54 8.09
CA GLU A 162 6.64 -3.12 9.35
C GLU A 162 5.53 -3.91 10.04
N THR A 163 4.39 -3.26 10.23
CA THR A 163 3.27 -3.79 11.02
C THR A 163 1.98 -3.37 10.34
N LEU A 164 1.00 -4.27 10.33
CA LEU A 164 -0.37 -3.95 9.94
C LEU A 164 -1.26 -4.10 11.17
N ILE A 165 -2.01 -3.05 11.50
CA ILE A 165 -3.03 -3.08 12.54
C ILE A 165 -4.41 -2.98 11.90
N VAL A 166 -5.28 -3.95 12.15
CA VAL A 166 -6.70 -3.88 11.81
C VAL A 166 -7.50 -3.51 13.03
N ASP A 167 -8.00 -2.27 13.05
CA ASP A 167 -9.00 -1.81 13.98
C ASP A 167 -10.38 -2.12 13.42
N ARG A 168 -11.18 -2.87 14.17
CA ARG A 168 -12.48 -3.38 13.72
C ARG A 168 -13.61 -2.61 14.39
N GLY A 169 -13.39 -1.37 14.76
CA GLY A 169 -14.38 -0.44 15.30
C GLY A 169 -14.31 0.88 14.55
N PRO A 170 -15.33 1.75 14.67
CA PRO A 170 -15.42 3.00 13.91
C PRO A 170 -14.33 4.02 14.24
N GLY A 171 -13.39 3.67 15.13
CA GLY A 171 -12.35 4.55 15.60
C GLY A 171 -12.86 5.53 16.66
N ASN A 172 -12.02 6.52 16.94
CA ASN A 172 -12.32 7.68 17.75
C ASN A 172 -12.14 8.96 16.90
N ALA A 173 -12.28 10.14 17.51
CA ALA A 173 -12.16 11.42 16.81
C ALA A 173 -10.77 11.70 16.20
N SER A 174 -9.73 10.93 16.57
CA SER A 174 -8.38 11.06 15.98
C SER A 174 -8.17 10.20 14.73
N ASN A 175 -9.11 9.31 14.37
CA ASN A 175 -9.03 8.57 13.13
C ASN A 175 -9.40 9.46 11.94
N LEU A 176 -8.42 9.74 11.08
CA LEU A 176 -8.59 10.55 9.87
C LEU A 176 -8.83 9.65 8.66
N GLY A 177 -9.85 9.95 7.84
CA GLY A 177 -10.13 9.17 6.63
C GLY A 177 -11.50 9.46 6.02
N GLN A 178 -11.75 8.89 4.84
CA GLN A 178 -13.00 9.10 4.09
C GLN A 178 -14.17 8.29 4.69
N ALA A 179 -13.90 7.12 5.24
CA ALA A 179 -14.90 6.27 5.88
C ALA A 179 -14.27 5.40 6.97
N THR A 180 -14.90 5.28 8.13
CA THR A 180 -14.44 4.38 9.21
C THR A 180 -15.50 3.38 9.64
N PHE A 181 -16.60 3.19 8.90
CA PHE A 181 -17.75 2.39 9.34
C PHE A 181 -17.37 0.94 9.71
N GLY A 182 -16.59 0.28 8.85
CA GLY A 182 -16.04 -1.06 9.13
C GLY A 182 -14.84 -1.03 10.09
N GLY A 183 -14.11 0.08 10.09
CA GLY A 183 -12.92 0.34 10.89
C GLY A 183 -11.75 0.84 10.04
N THR A 184 -10.53 0.46 10.40
CA THR A 184 -9.30 0.99 9.77
C THR A 184 -8.22 -0.08 9.64
N PHE A 185 -7.56 -0.14 8.48
CA PHE A 185 -6.26 -0.78 8.31
C PHE A 185 -5.16 0.26 8.47
N ASN A 186 -4.39 0.19 9.55
CA ASN A 186 -3.24 1.05 9.79
C ASN A 186 -1.96 0.32 9.39
N LEU A 187 -1.35 0.77 8.30
CA LEU A 187 -0.08 0.26 7.79
C LEU A 187 1.04 1.13 8.35
N PHE A 188 2.02 0.51 9.01
CA PHE A 188 3.21 1.21 9.50
C PHE A 188 4.37 0.87 8.59
N SER A 189 5.12 1.88 8.14
CA SER A 189 6.26 1.64 7.26
C SER A 189 7.37 0.88 7.95
N ARG A 190 8.16 0.15 7.16
CA ARG A 190 9.35 -0.59 7.57
C ARG A 190 10.18 0.26 8.54
N ALA A 191 10.50 -0.28 9.71
CA ALA A 191 11.19 0.47 10.74
C ALA A 191 12.71 0.47 10.53
N THR A 192 13.38 1.52 11.01
CA THR A 192 14.85 1.59 11.08
C THR A 192 15.37 0.70 12.20
N ARG A 193 16.68 0.42 12.19
CA ARG A 193 17.37 -0.38 13.22
C ARG A 193 18.67 0.32 13.63
N ASP A 194 19.10 0.05 14.86
CA ASP A 194 20.34 0.62 15.41
C ASP A 194 21.59 0.03 14.78
N ASP A 195 21.51 -1.24 14.36
CA ASP A 195 22.62 -1.98 13.76
C ASP A 195 22.60 -1.90 12.23
N PHE A 196 23.79 -1.76 11.66
CA PHE A 196 23.97 -1.91 10.21
C PHE A 196 23.68 -3.36 9.79
N GLY A 197 22.92 -3.53 8.72
CA GLY A 197 22.58 -4.85 8.22
C GLY A 197 21.89 -4.80 6.88
N GLY A 198 21.74 -5.95 6.25
CA GLY A 198 21.03 -6.05 4.99
C GLY A 198 20.44 -7.42 4.78
N GLN A 199 19.48 -7.49 3.87
CA GLN A 199 18.82 -8.73 3.50
C GLN A 199 18.66 -8.79 1.98
N ILE A 200 18.90 -9.96 1.42
CA ILE A 200 18.52 -10.28 0.04
C ILE A 200 17.57 -11.47 0.10
N VAL A 201 16.41 -11.33 -0.52
CA VAL A 201 15.39 -12.38 -0.63
C VAL A 201 15.20 -12.71 -2.10
N GLY A 202 15.33 -14.00 -2.43
CA GLY A 202 14.94 -14.56 -3.71
C GLY A 202 13.83 -15.57 -3.49
N SER A 203 12.80 -15.55 -4.35
CA SER A 203 11.75 -16.55 -4.37
C SER A 203 11.47 -16.99 -5.80
N TYR A 204 11.15 -18.27 -5.97
CA TYR A 204 10.70 -18.86 -7.23
C TYR A 204 9.60 -19.88 -6.93
N GLY A 205 8.52 -19.88 -7.70
CA GLY A 205 7.37 -20.75 -7.45
C GLY A 205 6.45 -20.91 -8.66
N SER A 206 5.22 -21.35 -8.38
CA SER A 206 4.18 -21.61 -9.37
C SER A 206 4.00 -20.48 -10.37
N PHE A 207 3.60 -20.80 -11.60
CA PHE A 207 3.35 -19.84 -12.67
C PHE A 207 4.58 -19.01 -13.04
N ASN A 208 5.78 -19.61 -12.97
CA ASN A 208 7.05 -18.93 -13.21
C ASN A 208 7.15 -17.63 -12.40
N THR A 209 6.63 -17.66 -11.17
CA THR A 209 6.61 -16.51 -10.29
C THR A 209 7.98 -16.40 -9.65
N TYR A 210 8.66 -15.28 -9.83
CA TYR A 210 9.89 -14.99 -9.12
C TYR A 210 9.91 -13.59 -8.56
N LEU A 211 10.58 -13.47 -7.43
CA LEU A 211 10.73 -12.24 -6.69
C LEU A 211 12.18 -12.08 -6.27
N ALA A 212 12.71 -10.87 -6.45
CA ALA A 212 13.99 -10.46 -5.90
C ALA A 212 13.76 -9.21 -5.05
N ARG A 213 14.25 -9.22 -3.81
CA ARG A 213 14.14 -8.09 -2.88
C ARG A 213 15.49 -7.86 -2.21
N GLY A 214 15.89 -6.60 -2.13
CA GLY A 214 17.02 -6.15 -1.33
C GLY A 214 16.54 -5.20 -0.24
N LEU A 215 17.15 -5.27 0.93
CA LEU A 215 16.95 -4.34 2.03
C LEU A 215 18.30 -3.97 2.64
N LEU A 216 18.47 -2.70 2.98
CA LEU A 216 19.65 -2.16 3.64
C LEU A 216 19.21 -1.32 4.84
N GLN A 217 19.68 -1.70 6.02
CA GLN A 217 19.67 -0.89 7.23
C GLN A 217 21.04 -0.23 7.37
N THR A 218 21.04 1.09 7.54
CA THR A 218 22.28 1.83 7.77
C THR A 218 22.82 1.67 9.19
N GLY A 219 22.00 1.17 10.12
CA GLY A 219 22.25 1.34 11.54
C GLY A 219 22.15 2.80 11.95
N THR A 220 22.65 3.10 13.15
CA THR A 220 22.81 4.48 13.60
C THR A 220 24.05 5.11 12.96
N PHE A 221 23.84 6.20 12.23
CA PHE A 221 24.88 7.02 11.63
C PHE A 221 24.68 8.50 12.01
N ALA A 222 25.65 9.36 11.66
CA ALA A 222 25.59 10.83 11.77
C ALA A 222 24.68 11.40 12.88
N ASN A 223 25.21 11.54 14.10
CA ASN A 223 24.50 12.13 15.26
C ASN A 223 23.15 11.46 15.61
N GLY A 224 23.02 10.15 15.36
CA GLY A 224 21.83 9.40 15.74
C GLY A 224 20.81 9.18 14.62
N ALA A 225 21.09 9.66 13.41
CA ALA A 225 20.25 9.39 12.25
C ALA A 225 20.23 7.89 11.90
N GLN A 226 19.11 7.44 11.35
CA GLN A 226 18.92 6.06 10.91
C GLN A 226 18.18 6.04 9.59
N ALA A 227 18.47 5.05 8.75
CA ALA A 227 17.81 4.89 7.47
C ALA A 227 17.68 3.42 7.08
N VAL A 228 16.56 3.13 6.41
CA VAL A 228 16.28 1.86 5.76
C VAL A 228 15.90 2.12 4.30
N PHE A 229 16.45 1.32 3.40
CA PHE A 229 16.11 1.32 1.99
C PHE A 229 15.75 -0.09 1.56
N SER A 230 14.75 -0.23 0.70
CA SER A 230 14.42 -1.51 0.09
C SER A 230 14.03 -1.36 -1.37
N GLY A 231 14.32 -2.38 -2.16
CA GLY A 231 13.91 -2.49 -3.55
C GLY A 231 13.39 -3.89 -3.81
N GLN A 232 12.33 -4.00 -4.63
CA GLN A 232 11.72 -5.27 -4.98
C GLN A 232 11.37 -5.32 -6.46
N TYR A 233 11.58 -6.49 -7.06
CA TYR A 233 11.04 -6.87 -8.35
C TYR A 233 10.22 -8.15 -8.21
N VAL A 234 9.04 -8.17 -8.84
CA VAL A 234 8.17 -9.34 -8.93
C VAL A 234 7.83 -9.60 -10.39
N HIS A 235 7.83 -10.86 -10.77
CA HIS A 235 7.35 -11.36 -12.06
C HIS A 235 6.48 -12.58 -11.83
N SER A 236 5.43 -12.73 -12.63
CA SER A 236 4.66 -13.97 -12.75
C SER A 236 4.08 -14.08 -14.16
N ASP A 237 4.06 -15.28 -14.73
CA ASP A 237 3.29 -15.55 -15.95
C ASP A 237 1.77 -15.57 -15.67
N GLY A 238 1.39 -15.67 -14.40
CA GLY A 238 0.02 -15.63 -13.94
C GLY A 238 -0.64 -17.00 -13.83
N ARG A 239 -1.61 -17.11 -12.92
CA ARG A 239 -2.45 -18.31 -12.77
C ARG A 239 -3.38 -18.51 -13.96
N THR A 240 -3.89 -17.42 -14.54
CA THR A 240 -4.79 -17.45 -15.70
C THR A 240 -4.01 -17.22 -17.00
N SER A 241 -4.51 -17.79 -18.10
CA SER A 241 -3.83 -17.75 -19.40
C SER A 241 -3.55 -16.32 -19.85
N TYR A 242 -2.29 -16.04 -20.20
CA TYR A 242 -1.79 -14.73 -20.66
C TYR A 242 -1.96 -13.57 -19.66
N SER A 243 -2.16 -13.85 -18.37
CA SER A 243 -2.32 -12.86 -17.30
C SER A 243 -1.01 -12.53 -16.60
N LYS A 244 0.01 -12.16 -17.37
CA LYS A 244 1.33 -11.81 -16.83
C LYS A 244 1.22 -10.64 -15.84
N TYR A 245 2.00 -10.69 -14.76
CA TYR A 245 2.14 -9.63 -13.76
C TYR A 245 3.61 -9.27 -13.55
N GLN A 246 3.90 -7.97 -13.48
CA GLN A 246 5.21 -7.44 -13.15
C GLN A 246 5.07 -6.26 -12.19
N ASN A 247 5.90 -6.21 -11.15
CA ASN A 247 5.94 -5.08 -10.21
C ASN A 247 7.38 -4.70 -9.89
N TYR A 248 7.62 -3.40 -9.82
CA TYR A 248 8.83 -2.78 -9.29
C TYR A 248 8.43 -1.91 -8.10
N ASN A 249 9.15 -2.04 -7.00
CA ASN A 249 9.01 -1.17 -5.84
C ASN A 249 10.38 -0.64 -5.40
N LEU A 250 10.40 0.62 -4.99
CA LEU A 250 11.50 1.25 -4.26
C LEU A 250 10.93 1.92 -3.02
N PHE A 251 11.56 1.71 -1.87
CA PHE A 251 11.15 2.31 -0.60
C PHE A 251 12.36 2.86 0.15
N GLY A 252 12.17 3.98 0.82
CA GLY A 252 13.15 4.59 1.71
C GLY A 252 12.48 5.23 2.92
N LYS A 253 13.13 5.08 4.09
CA LYS A 253 12.78 5.81 5.30
C LYS A 253 14.04 6.29 5.98
N VAL A 254 14.06 7.56 6.38
CA VAL A 254 15.16 8.18 7.11
C VAL A 254 14.58 8.87 8.34
N VAL A 255 15.13 8.57 9.51
CA VAL A 255 14.80 9.21 10.79
C VAL A 255 16.01 10.01 11.24
N VAL A 256 15.83 11.30 11.47
CA VAL A 256 16.88 12.24 11.89
C VAL A 256 16.50 12.86 13.22
N PRO A 257 17.21 12.56 14.31
CA PRO A 257 17.12 13.33 15.55
C PRO A 257 17.63 14.74 15.29
N VAL A 258 16.77 15.74 15.49
CA VAL A 258 17.13 17.16 15.37
C VAL A 258 17.51 17.72 16.75
N GLY A 259 17.03 17.09 17.81
CA GLY A 259 17.41 17.35 19.19
C GLY A 259 17.05 16.15 20.09
N PRO A 260 17.26 16.26 21.41
CA PRO A 260 16.96 15.18 22.35
C PRO A 260 15.51 14.71 22.31
N ASP A 261 14.59 15.65 22.05
CA ASP A 261 13.15 15.43 22.10
C ASP A 261 12.44 15.63 20.76
N VAL A 262 13.20 15.89 19.69
CA VAL A 262 12.65 16.23 18.36
C VAL A 262 13.25 15.33 17.29
N LYS A 263 12.40 14.66 16.53
CA LYS A 263 12.79 13.82 15.39
C LYS A 263 12.03 14.22 14.13
N LEU A 264 12.74 14.15 13.01
CA LEU A 264 12.21 14.35 11.67
C LEU A 264 12.31 13.02 10.90
N THR A 265 11.20 12.55 10.36
CA THR A 265 11.14 11.31 9.57
C THR A 265 10.73 11.64 8.14
N PHE A 266 11.48 11.10 7.19
CA PHE A 266 11.19 11.15 5.77
C PHE A 266 10.87 9.74 5.29
N ILE A 267 9.80 9.59 4.53
CA ILE A 267 9.34 8.32 3.99
C ILE A 267 9.01 8.55 2.53
N ALA A 268 9.46 7.64 1.67
CA ALA A 268 9.12 7.63 0.25
C ALA A 268 8.93 6.19 -0.22
N THR A 269 7.92 5.94 -1.03
CA THR A 269 7.77 4.69 -1.77
C THR A 269 7.31 4.96 -3.19
N TYR A 270 7.85 4.21 -4.14
CA TYR A 270 7.49 4.28 -5.54
C TYR A 270 7.14 2.87 -6.01
N ASN A 271 6.03 2.72 -6.72
CA ASN A 271 5.61 1.46 -7.31
C ASN A 271 5.31 1.63 -8.79
N LYS A 272 5.66 0.62 -9.57
CA LYS A 272 5.24 0.49 -10.96
C LYS A 272 4.86 -0.94 -11.26
N ASN A 273 3.62 -1.15 -11.66
CA ASN A 273 3.06 -2.44 -11.99
C ASN A 273 2.56 -2.45 -13.44
N ARG A 274 2.85 -3.55 -14.13
CA ARG A 274 2.30 -3.85 -15.46
C ARG A 274 1.69 -5.23 -15.40
N PHE A 275 0.43 -5.35 -15.79
CA PHE A 275 -0.26 -6.62 -15.79
C PHE A 275 -1.25 -6.74 -16.93
N ASN A 276 -1.45 -7.99 -17.38
CA ASN A 276 -2.43 -8.32 -18.40
C ASN A 276 -3.72 -8.75 -17.71
N GLN A 277 -4.73 -7.92 -17.81
CA GLN A 277 -6.05 -8.13 -17.23
C GLN A 277 -7.03 -7.23 -17.95
N ALA A 278 -8.25 -7.71 -18.21
CA ALA A 278 -9.33 -6.83 -18.65
C ALA A 278 -9.78 -5.97 -17.45
N ASP A 279 -10.26 -4.75 -17.71
CA ASP A 279 -10.77 -3.89 -16.64
C ASP A 279 -12.04 -4.49 -16.01
N SER A 280 -12.86 -5.17 -16.81
CA SER A 280 -13.89 -6.12 -16.36
C SER A 280 -13.32 -7.55 -16.39
N ASP A 281 -12.56 -7.90 -15.35
CA ASP A 281 -11.82 -9.17 -15.29
C ASP A 281 -12.69 -10.38 -14.95
N GLY A 282 -12.20 -11.56 -15.37
CA GLY A 282 -12.74 -12.86 -15.04
C GLY A 282 -13.12 -13.67 -16.27
N SER A 283 -13.25 -14.97 -16.07
CA SER A 283 -13.80 -15.89 -17.08
C SER A 283 -15.09 -16.52 -16.57
N THR A 284 -16.04 -16.72 -17.47
CA THR A 284 -17.31 -17.37 -17.14
C THR A 284 -17.10 -18.87 -16.90
N LEU A 285 -18.02 -19.50 -16.15
CA LEU A 285 -18.02 -20.95 -15.97
C LEU A 285 -18.13 -21.70 -17.31
N TYR A 286 -18.79 -21.11 -18.31
CA TYR A 286 -18.88 -21.68 -19.66
C TYR A 286 -17.52 -21.62 -20.38
N GLN A 287 -16.81 -20.50 -20.32
CA GLN A 287 -15.45 -20.41 -20.87
C GLN A 287 -14.50 -21.39 -20.15
N GLN A 288 -14.61 -21.53 -18.83
CA GLN A 288 -13.79 -22.48 -18.08
C GLN A 288 -14.11 -23.94 -18.40
N SER A 289 -15.37 -24.28 -18.73
CA SER A 289 -15.73 -25.63 -19.15
C SER A 289 -15.18 -25.99 -20.54
N LEU A 290 -15.02 -25.00 -21.41
CA LEU A 290 -14.44 -25.17 -22.75
C LEU A 290 -12.91 -25.15 -22.76
N TYR A 291 -12.29 -24.23 -22.03
CA TYR A 291 -10.85 -23.92 -22.13
C TYR A 291 -10.06 -24.28 -20.86
N GLY A 292 -10.74 -24.76 -19.83
CA GLY A 292 -10.16 -25.17 -18.56
C GLY A 292 -10.20 -24.08 -17.48
N LYS A 293 -10.03 -24.52 -16.23
CA LYS A 293 -10.13 -23.68 -15.01
C LYS A 293 -9.14 -22.52 -14.90
N TYR A 294 -8.11 -22.49 -15.74
CA TYR A 294 -7.08 -21.44 -15.78
C TYR A 294 -7.24 -20.52 -16.99
N TYR A 295 -8.38 -20.57 -17.68
CA TYR A 295 -8.64 -19.68 -18.79
C TYR A 295 -8.89 -18.24 -18.32
N GLY A 296 -8.20 -17.29 -18.97
CA GLY A 296 -8.40 -15.84 -18.83
C GLY A 296 -8.32 -15.16 -20.21
N LEU A 297 -7.12 -14.76 -20.62
CA LEU A 297 -6.85 -14.11 -21.91
C LEU A 297 -6.28 -15.10 -22.93
N ASN A 298 -6.09 -14.66 -24.18
CA ASN A 298 -5.51 -15.45 -25.27
C ASN A 298 -4.58 -14.63 -26.18
N ASN A 299 -3.99 -15.28 -27.20
CA ASN A 299 -3.09 -14.68 -28.20
C ASN A 299 -3.73 -14.56 -29.60
N ASP A 300 -5.05 -14.41 -29.70
CA ASP A 300 -5.75 -14.16 -30.97
C ASP A 300 -6.17 -12.68 -31.10
N PRO A 301 -5.49 -11.88 -31.95
CA PRO A 301 -5.82 -10.46 -32.15
C PRO A 301 -7.23 -10.17 -32.66
N LYS A 302 -8.00 -11.19 -33.06
CA LYS A 302 -9.39 -11.07 -33.53
C LYS A 302 -10.42 -11.34 -32.42
N SER A 303 -9.97 -11.70 -31.23
CA SER A 303 -10.82 -12.10 -30.10
C SER A 303 -10.75 -11.05 -29.00
N SER A 304 -11.87 -10.67 -28.39
CA SER A 304 -11.84 -9.64 -27.33
C SER A 304 -10.96 -9.99 -26.14
N GLN A 305 -10.60 -11.26 -25.97
CA GLN A 305 -9.70 -11.78 -24.94
C GLN A 305 -8.20 -11.67 -25.29
N TYR A 306 -7.83 -11.04 -26.41
CA TYR A 306 -6.41 -10.88 -26.75
C TYR A 306 -5.68 -10.06 -25.68
N TYR A 307 -4.58 -10.59 -25.14
CA TYR A 307 -3.83 -9.87 -24.10
C TYR A 307 -3.24 -8.54 -24.60
N GLY A 308 -3.00 -8.40 -25.91
CA GLY A 308 -2.36 -7.21 -26.48
C GLY A 308 -3.15 -5.91 -26.29
N TYR A 309 -4.47 -5.99 -26.09
CA TYR A 309 -5.32 -4.85 -25.72
C TYR A 309 -6.13 -5.10 -24.44
N ASN A 310 -5.65 -5.98 -23.56
CA ASN A 310 -6.17 -6.18 -22.21
C ASN A 310 -5.01 -6.13 -21.22
N HIS A 311 -4.50 -4.92 -20.98
CA HIS A 311 -3.39 -4.68 -20.08
C HIS A 311 -3.50 -3.33 -19.38
N THR A 312 -2.84 -3.25 -18.24
CA THR A 312 -2.81 -2.07 -17.40
C THR A 312 -1.37 -1.79 -16.96
N ASP A 313 -0.98 -0.52 -17.05
CA ASP A 313 0.21 0.03 -16.43
C ASP A 313 -0.21 1.01 -15.34
N LYS A 314 0.23 0.75 -14.11
CA LYS A 314 0.00 1.64 -12.97
C LYS A 314 1.32 2.12 -12.39
N THR A 315 1.35 3.38 -11.97
CA THR A 315 2.49 4.00 -11.30
C THR A 315 1.99 4.78 -10.10
N THR A 316 2.63 4.60 -8.95
CA THR A 316 2.31 5.33 -7.73
C THR A 316 3.56 5.80 -7.02
N ASP A 317 3.43 6.91 -6.32
CA ASP A 317 4.37 7.33 -5.30
C ASP A 317 3.62 7.80 -4.04
N PHE A 318 4.33 7.78 -2.92
CA PHE A 318 3.82 8.21 -1.63
C PHE A 318 4.96 8.70 -0.77
N GLU A 319 4.93 9.99 -0.41
CA GLU A 319 5.93 10.63 0.43
C GLU A 319 5.30 11.22 1.69
N ILE A 320 5.99 11.03 2.82
CA ILE A 320 5.62 11.61 4.11
C ILE A 320 6.84 12.26 4.74
N ILE A 321 6.67 13.51 5.18
CA ILE A 321 7.57 14.18 6.11
C ILE A 321 6.84 14.32 7.44
N LYS A 322 7.41 13.76 8.49
CA LYS A 322 6.82 13.74 9.83
C LYS A 322 7.76 14.39 10.82
N LEU A 323 7.28 15.42 11.51
CA LEU A 323 7.95 16.06 12.64
C LEU A 323 7.27 15.59 13.93
N GLU A 324 8.05 15.06 14.85
CA GLU A 324 7.58 14.67 16.19
C GLU A 324 8.43 15.36 17.25
N ALA A 325 7.78 15.97 18.24
CA ALA A 325 8.42 16.66 19.35
C ALA A 325 7.76 16.30 20.68
N ASN A 326 8.53 15.79 21.64
CA ASN A 326 8.08 15.64 23.02
C ASN A 326 8.21 17.01 23.71
N LEU A 327 7.09 17.71 23.89
CA LEU A 327 7.09 19.07 24.45
C LEU A 327 7.17 19.07 25.97
N ALA A 328 6.50 18.10 26.61
CA ALA A 328 6.49 17.89 28.05
C ALA A 328 6.03 16.45 28.35
N PRO A 329 6.17 15.95 29.60
CA PRO A 329 5.59 14.68 29.99
C PRO A 329 4.08 14.63 29.67
N GLY A 330 3.66 13.69 28.81
CA GLY A 330 2.28 13.55 28.37
C GLY A 330 1.83 14.49 27.24
N ALA A 331 2.71 15.35 26.72
CA ALA A 331 2.41 16.26 25.62
C ALA A 331 3.37 16.02 24.43
N VAL A 332 2.84 15.45 23.36
CA VAL A 332 3.55 15.20 22.11
C VAL A 332 2.94 16.08 21.03
N PHE A 333 3.79 16.79 20.29
CA PHE A 333 3.41 17.46 19.06
C PHE A 333 3.83 16.61 17.88
N GLU A 334 2.91 16.45 16.93
CA GLU A 334 3.14 15.70 15.72
C GLU A 334 2.54 16.45 14.53
N ASN A 335 3.33 16.58 13.47
CA ASN A 335 2.87 17.14 12.22
C ASN A 335 3.36 16.28 11.06
N ARG A 336 2.45 16.05 10.10
CA ARG A 336 2.75 15.30 8.88
C ARG A 336 2.40 16.18 7.68
N THR A 337 3.33 16.26 6.75
CA THR A 337 3.07 16.72 5.38
C THR A 337 3.26 15.53 4.47
N TYR A 338 2.38 15.35 3.51
CA TYR A 338 2.43 14.22 2.60
C TYR A 338 2.04 14.62 1.18
N THR A 339 2.46 13.80 0.23
CA THR A 339 1.95 13.80 -1.15
C THR A 339 1.87 12.35 -1.60
N TYR A 340 0.96 12.09 -2.53
CA TYR A 340 0.90 10.80 -3.20
C TYR A 340 0.37 11.01 -4.61
N TYR A 341 0.79 10.12 -5.50
CA TYR A 341 0.45 10.15 -6.91
C TYR A 341 -0.09 8.79 -7.34
N TYR A 342 -1.03 8.81 -8.29
CA TYR A 342 -1.60 7.63 -8.91
C TYR A 342 -1.76 7.87 -10.40
N ASP A 343 -1.14 7.03 -11.23
CA ASP A 343 -1.35 7.00 -12.68
C ASP A 343 -1.82 5.61 -13.07
N ASN A 344 -2.96 5.51 -13.73
CA ASN A 344 -3.50 4.28 -14.26
C ASN A 344 -3.79 4.42 -15.75
N GLU A 345 -3.06 3.65 -16.54
CA GLU A 345 -3.19 3.56 -17.99
C GLU A 345 -3.67 2.14 -18.33
N THR A 346 -4.98 2.00 -18.58
CA THR A 346 -5.61 0.71 -18.91
C THR A 346 -6.08 0.72 -20.35
N LEU A 347 -5.71 -0.31 -21.11
CA LEU A 347 -6.32 -0.64 -22.40
C LEU A 347 -7.08 -1.95 -22.24
N SER A 348 -8.39 -1.94 -22.50
CA SER A 348 -9.26 -3.10 -22.32
C SER A 348 -10.29 -3.21 -23.43
N ALA A 349 -10.65 -4.45 -23.79
CA ALA A 349 -11.89 -4.71 -24.50
C ALA A 349 -13.11 -4.44 -23.57
N ASN A 350 -14.27 -4.17 -24.16
CA ASN A 350 -15.51 -3.94 -23.40
C ASN A 350 -16.03 -5.21 -22.72
N ASP A 351 -15.83 -6.36 -23.35
CA ASP A 351 -16.36 -7.64 -22.89
C ASP A 351 -15.42 -8.79 -23.29
N VAL A 352 -14.84 -9.43 -22.28
CA VAL A 352 -13.96 -10.61 -22.41
C VAL A 352 -14.68 -11.93 -22.09
N THR A 353 -15.98 -11.89 -21.82
CA THR A 353 -16.79 -13.08 -21.47
C THR A 353 -17.36 -13.82 -22.68
N THR A 354 -17.17 -13.26 -23.88
CA THR A 354 -17.64 -13.85 -25.13
C THR A 354 -16.93 -15.16 -25.47
N VAL A 355 -17.54 -15.95 -26.36
CA VAL A 355 -16.94 -17.18 -26.85
C VAL A 355 -16.02 -16.85 -28.04
N PRO A 356 -14.82 -17.43 -28.13
CA PRO A 356 -13.98 -17.40 -29.32
C PRO A 356 -14.75 -17.70 -30.61
N GLY A 357 -14.63 -16.82 -31.61
CA GLY A 357 -15.40 -16.88 -32.87
C GLY A 357 -16.56 -15.88 -32.93
N THR A 358 -16.83 -15.15 -31.84
CA THR A 358 -17.78 -14.03 -31.84
C THR A 358 -17.30 -12.94 -32.81
N VAL A 359 -18.10 -12.63 -33.84
CA VAL A 359 -17.80 -11.54 -34.77
C VAL A 359 -18.34 -10.23 -34.21
N TYR A 360 -17.44 -9.30 -33.91
CA TYR A 360 -17.81 -7.96 -33.47
C TYR A 360 -18.15 -7.07 -34.67
N ASN A 361 -19.18 -6.25 -34.51
CA ASN A 361 -19.54 -5.21 -35.47
C ASN A 361 -19.64 -3.89 -34.71
N THR A 362 -18.76 -2.95 -35.00
CA THR A 362 -18.88 -1.56 -34.52
C THR A 362 -19.48 -0.69 -35.61
N ILE A 363 -19.92 0.51 -35.21
CA ILE A 363 -20.35 1.55 -36.14
C ILE A 363 -19.27 2.63 -36.10
N ALA A 364 -18.78 3.04 -37.27
CA ALA A 364 -17.82 4.12 -37.39
C ALA A 364 -18.39 5.44 -36.85
N SER A 365 -17.53 6.45 -36.68
CA SER A 365 -17.91 7.77 -36.17
C SER A 365 -18.99 8.49 -36.99
N ASP A 366 -19.24 8.06 -38.22
CA ASP A 366 -20.32 8.56 -39.09
C ASP A 366 -21.72 8.03 -38.73
N GLY A 367 -21.81 7.11 -37.76
CA GLY A 367 -23.06 6.50 -37.31
C GLY A 367 -23.72 5.56 -38.32
N LYS A 368 -23.06 5.23 -39.44
CA LYS A 368 -23.64 4.49 -40.57
C LYS A 368 -22.79 3.32 -41.04
N THR A 369 -21.48 3.47 -41.03
CA THR A 369 -20.56 2.47 -41.56
C THR A 369 -20.34 1.37 -40.54
N LYS A 370 -20.77 0.14 -40.85
CA LYS A 370 -20.47 -1.03 -40.02
C LYS A 370 -19.04 -1.50 -40.28
N ILE A 371 -18.26 -1.64 -39.23
CA ILE A 371 -16.90 -2.21 -39.30
C ILE A 371 -16.98 -3.63 -38.75
N VAL A 372 -16.72 -4.62 -39.62
CA VAL A 372 -16.75 -6.04 -39.26
C VAL A 372 -15.40 -6.47 -38.72
N GLY A 373 -15.40 -7.13 -37.56
CA GLY A 373 -14.19 -7.59 -36.88
C GLY A 373 -13.48 -6.51 -36.05
N ASP A 374 -14.11 -5.34 -35.88
CA ASP A 374 -13.62 -4.31 -34.97
C ASP A 374 -14.07 -4.61 -33.54
N ILE A 375 -13.11 -4.65 -32.61
CA ILE A 375 -13.32 -5.14 -31.24
C ILE A 375 -13.59 -3.92 -30.35
N PRO A 376 -14.81 -3.80 -29.78
CA PRO A 376 -15.12 -2.68 -28.90
C PRO A 376 -14.24 -2.70 -27.66
N GLY A 377 -13.67 -1.56 -27.32
CA GLY A 377 -12.81 -1.37 -26.16
C GLY A 377 -12.61 0.10 -25.84
N TYR A 378 -11.81 0.37 -24.82
CA TYR A 378 -11.51 1.71 -24.37
C TYR A 378 -10.09 1.81 -23.80
N THR A 379 -9.59 3.04 -23.78
CA THR A 379 -8.44 3.45 -22.97
C THR A 379 -8.96 4.23 -21.78
N LYS A 380 -8.57 3.82 -20.58
CA LYS A 380 -8.89 4.47 -19.31
C LYS A 380 -7.62 5.07 -18.72
N THR A 381 -7.67 6.37 -18.50
CA THR A 381 -6.56 7.17 -17.95
C THR A 381 -7.04 7.86 -16.68
N ASN A 382 -6.69 7.32 -15.51
CA ASN A 382 -6.98 7.95 -14.22
C ASN A 382 -5.66 8.48 -13.66
N LYS A 383 -5.60 9.77 -13.33
CA LYS A 383 -4.40 10.45 -12.83
C LYS A 383 -4.72 11.25 -11.57
#